data_AF-A0A137QEM1-F1
#
_entry.id   AF-A0A137QEM1-F1
#
_cell.length_a   1.000
_cell.length_b   1.000
_cell.length_c   1.000
_cell.angle_alpha   90.00
_cell.angle_beta   90.00
_cell.angle_gamma   90.00
#
_symmetry.space_group_name_H-M   'P 1'
#
loop_
_entity.id
_entity.type
_entity.pdbx_description
1 polymer ?
#
loop_
_entity_poly.entity_id
_entity_poly.type
_entity_poly.pdbx_seq_one_letter_code
_entity_poly.pdbx_strand_id
1 'polypeptide(L)'
;MHNVSNLHLDAKPVPCPTDPNSTLKPISSETAVEEPISTASNSSSSSSSSNSSFATSASASSGRKTRSSGKNDRDRKARSVSSQQSGIELTRKLELRSKRNQMIDKARKISSLDNSPANDRQLQVLRMVYDEITMYPSEPWIAILAIIIHRSFKQVKNWFSNERQKRGTGEETSVTSSAGDKIRVRPISRDSGSDWSDEWFEEVVMIHHYRVLCNSRWQAGRALSDTGSNYDGRS
;
A
#
# COMPACT_ATOMS: atom_id res chain seq x y z
N MET A 1 -3.23 23.26 54.47
CA MET A 1 -2.37 22.13 54.89
C MET A 1 -1.78 21.53 53.64
N HIS A 2 -0.47 21.69 53.49
CA HIS A 2 0.30 21.34 52.30
C HIS A 2 0.53 19.83 52.25
N ASN A 3 0.34 19.22 51.08
CA ASN A 3 0.85 17.88 50.83
C ASN A 3 1.55 17.89 49.47
N VAL A 4 2.88 18.03 49.52
CA VAL A 4 3.78 18.07 48.37
C VAL A 4 4.59 16.78 48.45
N SER A 5 4.17 15.76 47.72
CA SER A 5 4.85 14.46 47.69
C SER A 5 5.89 14.45 46.58
N ASN A 6 7.14 14.27 46.99
CA ASN A 6 8.37 14.19 46.21
C ASN A 6 8.29 13.29 44.98
N LEU A 7 8.69 13.84 43.83
CA LEU A 7 9.10 13.08 42.64
C LEU A 7 10.59 12.72 42.78
N HIS A 8 10.87 11.45 43.03
CA HIS A 8 12.21 10.88 42.98
C HIS A 8 12.46 10.39 41.55
N LEU A 9 13.22 11.17 40.76
CA LEU A 9 13.66 10.81 39.42
C LEU A 9 14.97 10.02 39.52
N ASP A 10 14.86 8.71 39.34
CA ASP A 10 15.97 7.77 39.26
C ASP A 10 16.54 7.79 37.82
N ALA A 11 17.61 8.56 37.62
CA ALA A 11 18.30 8.69 36.34
C ALA A 11 19.26 7.50 36.15
N LYS A 12 18.90 6.56 35.28
CA LYS A 12 19.78 5.48 34.86
C LYS A 12 20.96 6.02 34.03
N PRO A 13 22.20 5.54 34.26
CA PRO A 13 23.37 5.96 33.50
C PRO A 13 23.34 5.44 32.06
N VAL A 14 23.69 6.33 31.13
CA VAL A 14 23.87 6.09 29.70
C VAL A 14 25.20 5.35 29.45
N PRO A 15 25.23 4.20 28.76
CA PRO A 15 26.48 3.59 28.35
C PRO A 15 27.12 4.34 27.16
N CYS A 16 28.40 4.65 27.30
CA CYS A 16 29.25 5.29 26.29
C CYS A 16 29.47 4.40 25.05
N PRO A 17 29.69 5.01 23.85
CA PRO A 17 30.05 4.30 22.63
C PRO A 17 31.57 4.06 22.52
N THR A 18 31.96 2.78 22.40
CA THR A 18 33.22 2.24 21.85
C THR A 18 32.86 1.52 20.54
N ASP A 19 33.56 1.54 19.42
CA ASP A 19 34.82 2.16 18.99
C ASP A 19 34.80 2.20 17.43
N PRO A 20 35.63 3.05 16.80
CA PRO A 20 35.73 3.18 15.35
C PRO A 20 36.65 2.10 14.75
N ASN A 21 36.11 1.21 13.92
CA ASN A 21 36.94 0.35 13.08
C ASN A 21 36.94 0.83 11.62
N SER A 22 37.84 1.78 11.36
CA SER A 22 38.37 2.09 10.04
C SER A 22 39.11 0.88 9.46
N THR A 23 38.51 0.18 8.51
CA THR A 23 39.25 -0.66 7.57
C THR A 23 39.20 -0.01 6.19
N LEU A 24 40.16 0.85 5.93
CA LEU A 24 40.49 1.33 4.58
C LEU A 24 41.24 0.20 3.85
N LYS A 25 40.69 -0.25 2.73
CA LYS A 25 41.44 -1.01 1.71
C LYS A 25 41.81 -0.05 0.57
N PRO A 26 43.09 0.09 0.22
CA PRO A 26 43.52 0.77 -1.00
C PRO A 26 43.75 -0.25 -2.13
N ILE A 27 44.00 0.28 -3.34
CA ILE A 27 44.58 -0.40 -4.54
C ILE A 27 43.50 -1.11 -5.40
N SER A 28 43.31 -0.85 -6.70
CA SER A 28 44.20 -0.37 -7.76
C SER A 28 43.45 0.43 -8.83
N SER A 29 44.14 1.41 -9.37
CA SER A 29 43.88 2.05 -10.66
C SER A 29 44.42 1.16 -11.77
N GLU A 30 43.64 0.91 -12.83
CA GLU A 30 44.19 0.44 -14.10
C GLU A 30 43.52 1.19 -15.25
N THR A 31 44.35 1.57 -16.21
CA THR A 31 44.14 2.63 -17.20
C THR A 31 44.23 2.02 -18.59
N ALA A 32 43.36 2.49 -19.49
CA ALA A 32 43.40 2.34 -20.96
C ALA A 32 43.22 0.90 -21.49
N VAL A 33 42.53 0.63 -22.60
CA VAL A 33 42.73 1.19 -23.96
C VAL A 33 41.42 1.09 -24.77
N GLU A 34 41.20 2.07 -25.64
CA GLU A 34 40.22 2.06 -26.75
C GLU A 34 40.51 0.96 -27.79
N GLU A 35 39.47 0.40 -28.42
CA GLU A 35 39.20 0.56 -29.86
C GLU A 35 37.86 -0.08 -30.31
N PRO A 36 37.30 0.33 -31.47
CA PRO A 36 35.93 0.08 -31.87
C PRO A 36 35.79 -1.05 -32.90
N ILE A 37 34.70 -1.81 -32.85
CA ILE A 37 34.23 -2.61 -34.00
C ILE A 37 32.71 -2.80 -33.96
N SER A 38 32.06 -2.27 -35.00
CA SER A 38 30.67 -2.55 -35.36
C SER A 38 30.54 -3.99 -35.84
N THR A 39 29.59 -4.77 -35.33
CA THR A 39 28.92 -5.81 -36.14
C THR A 39 27.53 -6.10 -35.58
N ALA A 40 26.51 -5.82 -36.39
CA ALA A 40 25.16 -6.31 -36.19
C ALA A 40 25.13 -7.83 -36.36
N SER A 41 24.33 -8.53 -35.55
CA SER A 41 23.64 -9.77 -35.95
C SER A 41 22.60 -10.18 -34.91
N ASN A 42 21.34 -10.13 -35.35
CA ASN A 42 20.22 -10.85 -34.78
C ASN A 42 20.57 -12.34 -34.59
N SER A 43 20.16 -12.92 -33.48
CA SER A 43 19.86 -14.36 -33.38
C SER A 43 18.83 -14.59 -32.30
N SER A 44 17.60 -14.76 -32.77
CA SER A 44 16.45 -15.33 -32.08
C SER A 44 16.77 -16.66 -31.39
N SER A 45 16.48 -16.77 -30.10
CA SER A 45 16.27 -18.04 -29.42
C SER A 45 14.85 -18.08 -28.87
N SER A 46 14.00 -18.76 -29.63
CA SER A 46 12.65 -19.18 -29.27
C SER A 46 12.72 -20.29 -28.21
N SER A 47 12.44 -19.96 -26.96
CA SER A 47 12.15 -20.96 -25.93
C SER A 47 10.64 -21.23 -25.91
N SER A 48 10.31 -22.41 -26.40
CA SER A 48 9.05 -23.13 -26.37
C SER A 48 8.42 -23.18 -24.97
N SER A 49 7.28 -22.52 -24.80
CA SER A 49 6.37 -22.75 -23.67
C SER A 49 5.17 -23.57 -24.15
N SER A 50 5.15 -24.81 -23.67
CA SER A 50 4.16 -25.85 -23.87
C SER A 50 2.77 -25.41 -23.39
N ASN A 51 1.80 -25.36 -24.30
CA ASN A 51 0.38 -25.22 -23.97
C ASN A 51 -0.15 -26.56 -23.42
N SER A 52 -0.34 -26.66 -22.11
CA SER A 52 -1.14 -27.74 -21.50
C SER A 52 -2.61 -27.36 -21.52
N SER A 53 -3.31 -27.78 -22.57
CA SER A 53 -4.76 -27.71 -22.68
C SER A 53 -5.40 -28.75 -21.77
N PHE A 54 -5.92 -28.35 -20.62
CA PHE A 54 -6.83 -29.20 -19.84
C PHE A 54 -8.24 -29.04 -20.39
N ALA A 55 -8.64 -30.03 -21.19
CA ALA A 55 -10.03 -30.30 -21.52
C ALA A 55 -10.75 -30.82 -20.28
N THR A 56 -11.72 -30.06 -19.77
CA THR A 56 -12.73 -30.59 -18.85
C THR A 56 -14.03 -30.79 -19.61
N SER A 57 -14.25 -32.04 -19.97
CA SER A 57 -15.53 -32.63 -20.36
C SER A 57 -16.53 -32.49 -19.21
N ALA A 58 -17.63 -31.77 -19.45
CA ALA A 58 -18.80 -31.77 -18.57
C ALA A 58 -19.90 -32.62 -19.20
N SER A 59 -20.01 -33.84 -18.68
CA SER A 59 -21.00 -34.85 -19.02
C SER A 59 -22.40 -34.40 -18.64
N ALA A 60 -23.34 -34.55 -19.59
CA ALA A 60 -24.76 -34.54 -19.33
C ALA A 60 -25.13 -35.64 -18.32
N SER A 61 -25.94 -35.32 -17.31
CA SER A 61 -26.72 -36.31 -16.58
C SER A 61 -28.14 -35.83 -16.35
N SER A 62 -29.04 -36.65 -16.89
CA SER A 62 -30.49 -36.59 -16.76
C SER A 62 -30.94 -36.87 -15.33
N GLY A 63 -31.95 -36.11 -14.89
CA GLY A 63 -33.13 -36.65 -14.24
C GLY A 63 -33.09 -36.89 -12.72
N ARG A 64 -33.98 -36.20 -12.00
CA ARG A 64 -35.04 -36.87 -11.21
C ARG A 64 -36.09 -35.87 -10.72
N LYS A 65 -37.33 -36.11 -11.13
CA LYS A 65 -38.55 -35.57 -10.52
C LYS A 65 -38.80 -36.31 -9.21
N THR A 66 -38.99 -35.60 -8.11
CA THR A 66 -39.70 -36.12 -6.93
C THR A 66 -40.81 -35.16 -6.55
N ARG A 67 -42.03 -35.69 -6.57
CA ARG A 67 -43.27 -35.07 -6.07
C ARG A 67 -43.40 -35.42 -4.58
N SER A 68 -43.63 -34.44 -3.73
CA SER A 68 -44.40 -34.52 -2.47
C SER A 68 -44.66 -33.07 -2.04
N SER A 69 -45.86 -32.50 -2.16
CA SER A 69 -47.10 -32.76 -1.41
C SER A 69 -46.88 -32.85 0.09
N GLY A 70 -47.06 -31.71 0.75
CA GLY A 70 -47.01 -31.54 2.20
C GLY A 70 -47.49 -30.14 2.56
N LYS A 71 -48.81 -29.94 2.53
CA LYS A 71 -49.51 -28.73 2.97
C LYS A 71 -49.21 -28.46 4.44
N ASN A 72 -48.79 -27.23 4.76
CA ASN A 72 -48.99 -26.55 6.05
C ASN A 72 -48.89 -25.03 5.78
N ASP A 73 -50.02 -24.45 5.35
CA ASP A 73 -50.16 -23.05 4.88
C ASP A 73 -50.72 -22.11 5.97
N ARG A 74 -50.23 -22.21 7.22
CA ARG A 74 -50.71 -21.32 8.31
C ARG A 74 -49.65 -20.52 9.08
N ASP A 75 -48.37 -20.61 8.73
CA ASP A 75 -47.28 -19.86 9.41
C ASP A 75 -46.48 -18.92 8.50
N ARG A 76 -47.02 -18.54 7.33
CA ARG A 76 -46.28 -17.79 6.29
C ARG A 76 -46.22 -16.27 6.43
N LYS A 77 -46.82 -15.67 7.47
CA LYS A 77 -46.98 -14.20 7.52
C LYS A 77 -45.94 -13.43 8.35
N ALA A 78 -45.01 -14.10 9.03
CA ALA A 78 -43.97 -13.43 9.84
C ALA A 78 -42.56 -13.41 9.21
N ARG A 79 -42.32 -14.08 8.06
CA ARG A 79 -40.98 -14.19 7.42
C ARG A 79 -40.69 -13.18 6.30
N SER A 80 -41.65 -12.31 5.95
CA SER A 80 -41.51 -11.41 4.79
C SER A 80 -40.60 -10.20 5.04
N VAL A 81 -40.34 -9.82 6.29
CA VAL A 81 -39.65 -8.56 6.60
C VAL A 81 -38.12 -8.72 6.62
N SER A 82 -37.58 -9.88 7.06
CA SER A 82 -36.13 -10.11 7.05
C SER A 82 -35.56 -10.32 5.64
N SER A 83 -36.39 -10.74 4.68
CA SER A 83 -35.99 -10.91 3.28
C SER A 83 -35.81 -9.59 2.51
N GLN A 84 -36.37 -8.48 3.01
CA GLN A 84 -36.21 -7.16 2.38
C GLN A 84 -34.91 -6.47 2.82
N GLN A 85 -34.50 -6.65 4.08
CA GLN A 85 -33.22 -6.13 4.57
C GLN A 85 -32.01 -6.80 3.90
N SER A 86 -32.09 -8.10 3.59
CA SER A 86 -31.01 -8.80 2.88
C SER A 86 -30.83 -8.32 1.43
N GLY A 87 -31.90 -7.87 0.77
CA GLY A 87 -31.84 -7.31 -0.58
C GLY A 87 -31.06 -5.99 -0.64
N ILE A 88 -31.32 -5.08 0.30
CA ILE A 88 -30.67 -3.75 0.39
C ILE A 88 -29.18 -3.90 0.72
N GLU A 89 -28.82 -4.82 1.60
CA GLU A 89 -27.42 -5.07 1.94
C GLU A 89 -26.64 -5.65 0.75
N LEU A 90 -27.27 -6.53 -0.01
CA LEU A 90 -26.65 -7.16 -1.18
C LEU A 90 -26.41 -6.16 -2.32
N THR A 91 -27.36 -5.25 -2.58
CA THR A 91 -27.16 -4.19 -3.59
C THR A 91 -26.04 -3.24 -3.17
N ARG A 92 -26.01 -2.78 -1.91
CA ARG A 92 -24.92 -1.94 -1.39
C ARG A 92 -23.56 -2.62 -1.53
N LYS A 93 -23.46 -3.91 -1.21
CA LYS A 93 -22.21 -4.67 -1.35
C LYS A 93 -21.76 -4.79 -2.81
N LEU A 94 -22.69 -4.94 -3.74
CA LEU A 94 -22.41 -5.01 -5.17
C LEU A 94 -21.94 -3.64 -5.71
N GLU A 95 -22.57 -2.56 -5.27
CA GLU A 95 -22.15 -1.18 -5.60
C GLU A 95 -20.72 -0.90 -5.12
N LEU A 96 -20.41 -1.24 -3.85
CA LEU A 96 -19.06 -1.09 -3.30
C LEU A 96 -18.02 -1.86 -4.12
N ARG A 97 -18.31 -3.11 -4.51
CA ARG A 97 -17.42 -3.90 -5.37
C ARG A 97 -17.24 -3.27 -6.75
N SER A 98 -18.32 -2.76 -7.34
CA SER A 98 -18.26 -2.05 -8.63
C SER A 98 -17.37 -0.81 -8.54
N LYS A 99 -17.54 0.01 -7.49
CA LYS A 99 -16.70 1.19 -7.22
C LYS A 99 -15.21 0.80 -7.08
N ARG A 100 -14.91 -0.26 -6.33
CA ARG A 100 -13.54 -0.78 -6.18
C ARG A 100 -12.92 -1.20 -7.50
N ASN A 101 -13.66 -1.93 -8.32
CA ASN A 101 -13.18 -2.35 -9.64
C ASN A 101 -12.89 -1.13 -10.53
N GLN A 102 -13.77 -0.12 -10.52
CA GLN A 102 -13.54 1.12 -11.27
C GLN A 102 -12.27 1.85 -10.81
N MET A 103 -12.00 1.89 -9.50
CA MET A 103 -10.77 2.48 -8.96
C MET A 103 -9.53 1.70 -9.43
N ILE A 104 -9.57 0.36 -9.36
CA ILE A 104 -8.48 -0.50 -9.83
C ILE A 104 -8.24 -0.28 -11.33
N ASP A 105 -9.30 -0.25 -12.14
CA ASP A 105 -9.19 -0.02 -13.58
C ASP A 105 -8.64 1.37 -13.89
N LYS A 106 -9.06 2.40 -13.15
CA LYS A 106 -8.50 3.76 -13.26
C LYS A 106 -7.01 3.77 -12.91
N ALA A 107 -6.62 3.13 -11.82
CA ALA A 107 -5.22 3.05 -11.40
C ALA A 107 -4.34 2.29 -12.39
N ARG A 108 -4.87 1.23 -13.02
CA ARG A 108 -4.16 0.46 -14.06
C ARG A 108 -3.91 1.25 -15.34
N LYS A 109 -4.75 2.25 -15.64
CA LYS A 109 -4.57 3.15 -16.79
C LYS A 109 -3.47 4.19 -16.58
N ILE A 110 -2.95 4.36 -15.36
CA ILE A 110 -1.85 5.28 -15.08
C ILE A 110 -0.56 4.69 -15.66
N SER A 111 -0.17 5.15 -16.84
CA SER A 111 1.15 4.88 -17.43
C SER A 111 2.15 5.91 -16.90
N SER A 112 2.59 5.76 -15.65
CA SER A 112 3.82 6.43 -15.23
C SER A 112 5.00 5.77 -15.94
N LEU A 113 6.10 6.50 -16.17
CA LEU A 113 7.35 5.92 -16.68
C LEU A 113 7.71 4.69 -15.83
N ASP A 114 7.60 3.50 -16.41
CA ASP A 114 7.66 2.22 -15.67
C ASP A 114 9.00 2.03 -14.93
N ASN A 115 10.03 2.76 -15.35
CA ASN A 115 11.38 2.70 -14.79
C ASN A 115 11.77 3.93 -13.96
N SER A 116 10.87 4.91 -13.80
CA SER A 116 11.14 6.08 -12.96
C SER A 116 10.97 5.71 -11.48
N PRO A 117 12.01 5.85 -10.64
CA PRO A 117 11.87 5.63 -9.20
C PRO A 117 10.84 6.59 -8.61
N ALA A 118 10.19 6.16 -7.53
CA ALA A 118 9.29 7.03 -6.77
C ALA A 118 10.08 8.23 -6.21
N ASN A 119 9.53 9.42 -6.35
CA ASN A 119 10.06 10.65 -5.78
C ASN A 119 9.99 10.58 -4.25
N ASP A 120 10.90 11.23 -3.54
CA ASP A 120 10.94 11.31 -2.07
C ASP A 120 9.57 11.65 -1.45
N ARG A 121 8.80 12.56 -2.07
CA ARG A 121 7.45 12.89 -1.60
C ARG A 121 6.49 11.72 -1.67
N GLN A 122 6.53 10.97 -2.77
CA GLN A 122 5.70 9.79 -2.97
C GLN A 122 6.14 8.68 -2.00
N LEU A 123 7.46 8.55 -1.78
CA LEU A 123 8.01 7.62 -0.80
C LEU A 123 7.58 7.95 0.64
N GLN A 124 7.46 9.23 1.00
CA GLN A 124 6.95 9.61 2.33
C GLN A 124 5.51 9.16 2.55
N VAL A 125 4.64 9.30 1.55
CA VAL A 125 3.25 8.81 1.63
C VAL A 125 3.21 7.29 1.73
N LEU A 126 3.99 6.59 0.90
CA LEU A 126 4.06 5.12 0.92
C LEU A 126 4.59 4.59 2.26
N ARG A 127 5.60 5.25 2.84
CA ARG A 127 6.14 4.90 4.16
C ARG A 127 5.14 5.13 5.28
N MET A 128 4.43 6.26 5.28
CA MET A 128 3.37 6.50 6.27
C MET A 128 2.35 5.36 6.27
N VAL A 129 1.85 4.96 5.09
CA VAL A 129 0.90 3.84 5.01
C VAL A 129 1.53 2.54 5.50
N TYR A 130 2.78 2.25 5.12
CA TYR A 130 3.47 1.03 5.53
C TYR A 130 3.73 0.94 7.03
N ASP A 131 4.19 2.04 7.64
CA ASP A 131 4.61 2.09 9.04
C ASP A 131 3.41 2.25 9.98
N GLU A 132 2.42 3.05 9.60
CA GLU A 132 1.31 3.42 10.49
C GLU A 132 0.03 2.64 10.22
N ILE A 133 -0.26 2.30 8.96
CA ILE A 133 -1.57 1.72 8.58
C ILE A 133 -1.48 0.23 8.34
N THR A 134 -0.77 -0.21 7.29
CA THR A 134 -0.72 -1.61 6.87
C THR A 134 0.50 -1.92 6.00
N MET A 135 1.10 -3.09 6.22
CA MET A 135 2.13 -3.63 5.33
C MET A 135 1.56 -4.44 4.16
N TYR A 136 0.25 -4.77 4.22
CA TYR A 136 -0.48 -5.57 3.22
C TYR A 136 -1.75 -4.84 2.78
N PRO A 137 -1.63 -3.66 2.14
CA PRO A 137 -2.77 -2.98 1.57
C PRO A 137 -3.50 -3.89 0.56
N SER A 138 -4.83 -3.85 0.61
CA SER A 138 -5.70 -4.56 -0.33
C SER A 138 -5.57 -3.98 -1.75
N GLU A 139 -6.01 -4.70 -2.78
CA GLU A 139 -5.95 -4.17 -4.16
C GLU A 139 -6.70 -2.84 -4.33
N PRO A 140 -7.90 -2.62 -3.75
CA PRO A 140 -8.54 -1.31 -3.76
C PRO A 140 -7.68 -0.21 -3.12
N TRP A 141 -7.02 -0.50 -2.01
CA TRP A 141 -6.15 0.47 -1.32
C TRP A 141 -4.88 0.78 -2.11
N ILE A 142 -4.28 -0.23 -2.77
CA ILE A 142 -3.20 -0.01 -3.75
C ILE A 142 -3.67 0.90 -4.88
N ALA A 143 -4.90 0.71 -5.39
CA ALA A 143 -5.46 1.56 -6.43
C ALA A 143 -5.64 3.01 -5.98
N ILE A 144 -6.18 3.22 -4.78
CA ILE A 144 -6.31 4.55 -4.16
C ILE A 144 -4.93 5.21 -4.05
N LEU A 145 -3.93 4.50 -3.53
CA LEU A 145 -2.56 5.01 -3.42
C LEU A 145 -1.98 5.41 -4.77
N ALA A 146 -2.08 4.53 -5.77
CA ALA A 146 -1.62 4.75 -7.13
C ALA A 146 -2.23 6.02 -7.75
N ILE A 147 -3.54 6.22 -7.55
CA ILE A 147 -4.26 7.41 -8.01
C ILE A 147 -3.76 8.65 -7.28
N ILE A 148 -3.62 8.64 -5.96
CA ILE A 148 -3.24 9.84 -5.19
C ILE A 148 -1.79 10.27 -5.48
N ILE A 149 -0.85 9.33 -5.53
CA ILE A 149 0.57 9.66 -5.72
C ILE A 149 0.97 9.74 -7.20
N HIS A 150 0.03 9.53 -8.12
CA HIS A 150 0.25 9.47 -9.58
C HIS A 150 1.36 8.48 -9.98
N ARG A 151 1.27 7.23 -9.51
CA ARG A 151 2.19 6.15 -9.90
C ARG A 151 1.42 4.93 -10.38
N SER A 152 2.04 4.12 -11.23
CA SER A 152 1.37 2.94 -11.76
C SER A 152 1.03 1.95 -10.65
N PHE A 153 -0.12 1.29 -10.79
CA PHE A 153 -0.60 0.29 -9.85
C PHE A 153 0.47 -0.78 -9.56
N LYS A 154 1.19 -1.22 -10.60
CA LYS A 154 2.27 -2.21 -10.50
C LYS A 154 3.45 -1.70 -9.66
N GLN A 155 3.87 -0.44 -9.86
CA GLN A 155 4.96 0.14 -9.09
C GLN A 155 4.64 0.21 -7.60
N VAL A 156 3.42 0.63 -7.25
CA VAL A 156 2.97 0.68 -5.84
C VAL A 156 2.97 -0.74 -5.23
N LYS A 157 2.38 -1.71 -5.93
CA LYS A 157 2.36 -3.12 -5.49
C LYS A 157 3.77 -3.69 -5.27
N ASN A 158 4.68 -3.44 -6.22
CA ASN A 158 6.07 -3.87 -6.13
C ASN A 158 6.80 -3.19 -4.97
N TRP A 159 6.56 -1.90 -4.74
CA TRP A 159 7.17 -1.16 -3.64
C TRP A 159 6.83 -1.79 -2.28
N PHE A 160 5.55 -2.09 -2.01
CA PHE A 160 5.17 -2.78 -0.76
C PHE A 160 5.78 -4.18 -0.66
N SER A 161 5.91 -4.89 -1.78
CA SER A 161 6.57 -6.20 -1.80
C SER A 161 8.05 -6.10 -1.40
N ASN A 162 8.78 -5.16 -2.00
CA ASN A 162 10.19 -4.94 -1.73
C ASN A 162 10.42 -4.45 -0.29
N GLU A 163 9.57 -3.55 0.20
CA GLU A 163 9.73 -3.00 1.55
C GLU A 163 9.52 -4.10 2.62
N ARG A 164 8.58 -5.05 2.41
CA ARG A 164 8.44 -6.24 3.26
C ARG A 164 9.65 -7.17 3.21
N GLN A 165 10.26 -7.37 2.04
CA GLN A 165 11.47 -8.18 1.93
C GLN A 165 12.65 -7.54 2.66
N LYS A 166 12.78 -6.21 2.58
CA LYS A 166 13.86 -5.45 3.19
C LYS A 166 13.74 -5.34 4.71
N ARG A 167 12.53 -5.07 5.24
CA ARG A 167 12.31 -4.80 6.67
C ARG A 167 11.78 -5.99 7.46
N GLY A 168 11.45 -7.08 6.77
CA GLY A 168 10.77 -8.22 7.37
C GLY A 168 9.26 -7.98 7.54
N THR A 169 8.61 -8.90 8.24
CA THR A 169 7.18 -8.80 8.58
C THR A 169 7.06 -8.31 10.03
N GLY A 170 6.29 -7.25 10.25
CA GLY A 170 6.04 -6.70 11.59
C GLY A 170 4.85 -7.36 12.28
N GLU A 171 4.51 -6.88 13.48
CA GLU A 171 3.28 -7.26 14.17
C GLU A 171 2.05 -6.69 13.45
N GLU A 172 0.99 -7.50 13.33
CA GLU A 172 -0.23 -7.16 12.61
C GLU A 172 -1.46 -7.68 13.32
N THR A 173 -2.54 -6.90 13.25
CA THR A 173 -3.87 -7.31 13.72
C THR A 173 -4.81 -7.40 12.53
N SER A 174 -5.60 -8.46 12.45
CA SER A 174 -6.66 -8.58 11.45
C SER A 174 -7.92 -7.88 11.93
N VAL A 175 -8.46 -6.97 11.12
CA VAL A 175 -9.69 -6.23 11.39
C VAL A 175 -10.66 -6.44 10.22
N THR A 176 -11.95 -6.43 10.50
CA THR A 176 -12.99 -6.50 9.46
C THR A 176 -13.32 -5.10 8.98
N SER A 177 -13.15 -4.86 7.68
CA SER A 177 -13.55 -3.63 7.00
C SER A 177 -15.08 -3.47 6.96
N SER A 178 -15.57 -2.25 6.78
CA SER A 178 -17.00 -1.97 6.57
C SER A 178 -17.62 -2.73 5.38
N ALA A 179 -16.80 -3.13 4.41
CA ALA A 179 -17.21 -3.97 3.28
C ALA A 179 -17.31 -5.48 3.62
N GLY A 180 -16.92 -5.87 4.83
CA GLY A 180 -16.86 -7.25 5.31
C GLY A 180 -15.55 -7.99 4.98
N ASP A 181 -14.54 -7.30 4.44
CA ASP A 181 -13.25 -7.90 4.12
C ASP A 181 -12.30 -7.90 5.31
N LYS A 182 -11.49 -8.95 5.44
CA LYS A 182 -10.42 -8.99 6.44
C LYS A 182 -9.22 -8.21 5.93
N ILE A 183 -8.87 -7.14 6.63
CA ILE A 183 -7.69 -6.32 6.38
C ILE A 183 -6.68 -6.53 7.50
N ARG A 184 -5.40 -6.44 7.16
CA ARG A 184 -4.30 -6.51 8.14
C ARG A 184 -3.84 -5.09 8.42
N VAL A 185 -3.86 -4.68 9.68
CA VAL A 185 -3.51 -3.33 10.11
C VAL A 185 -2.43 -3.38 11.17
N ARG A 186 -1.64 -2.31 11.26
CA ARG A 186 -0.62 -2.14 12.31
C ARG A 186 -1.32 -1.94 13.67
N PRO A 187 -0.70 -2.38 14.78
CA PRO A 187 -1.25 -2.15 16.12
C PRO A 187 -1.52 -0.67 16.42
N ILE A 188 -0.64 0.23 15.97
CA ILE A 188 -0.75 1.68 16.23
C ILE A 188 -2.03 2.30 15.64
N SER A 189 -2.53 1.78 14.52
CA SER A 189 -3.71 2.34 13.86
C SER A 189 -5.01 1.67 14.27
N ARG A 190 -4.95 0.58 15.04
CA ARG A 190 -6.14 -0.15 15.51
C ARG A 190 -7.14 0.75 16.22
N ASP A 191 -6.67 1.66 17.05
CA ASP A 191 -7.52 2.56 17.84
C ASP A 191 -7.95 3.81 17.08
N SER A 192 -7.37 4.05 15.89
CA SER A 192 -7.61 5.27 15.10
C SER A 192 -8.85 5.18 14.20
N GLY A 193 -9.37 3.98 13.94
CA GLY A 193 -10.47 3.75 13.02
C GLY A 193 -11.62 2.96 13.65
N SER A 194 -12.76 3.62 13.85
CA SER A 194 -14.03 2.95 14.20
C SER A 194 -14.49 2.05 13.04
N ASP A 195 -14.36 2.52 11.81
CA ASP A 195 -14.80 1.84 10.59
C ASP A 195 -13.72 1.88 9.52
N TRP A 196 -13.04 0.76 9.32
CA TRP A 196 -12.03 0.64 8.27
C TRP A 196 -12.71 0.53 6.90
N SER A 197 -12.90 1.67 6.24
CA SER A 197 -13.50 1.77 4.91
C SER A 197 -12.49 2.24 3.87
N ASP A 198 -12.85 2.09 2.58
CA ASP A 198 -12.06 2.64 1.49
C ASP A 198 -12.07 4.17 1.52
N GLU A 199 -13.21 4.77 1.89
CA GLU A 199 -13.39 6.22 2.01
C GLU A 199 -12.50 6.81 3.10
N TRP A 200 -12.45 6.19 4.29
CA TRP A 200 -11.57 6.61 5.36
C TRP A 200 -10.09 6.52 4.94
N PHE A 201 -9.72 5.41 4.29
CA PHE A 201 -8.36 5.21 3.83
C PHE A 201 -7.96 6.25 2.79
N GLU A 202 -8.84 6.53 1.82
CA GLU A 202 -8.64 7.58 0.82
C GLU A 202 -8.45 8.95 1.47
N GLU A 203 -9.29 9.34 2.42
CA GLU A 203 -9.21 10.62 3.13
C GLU A 203 -7.88 10.78 3.88
N VAL A 204 -7.48 9.78 4.67
CA VAL A 204 -6.22 9.80 5.42
C VAL A 204 -5.03 9.97 4.49
N VAL A 205 -4.99 9.21 3.38
CA VAL A 205 -3.89 9.27 2.41
C VAL A 205 -3.89 10.62 1.69
N MET A 206 -5.05 11.17 1.31
CA MET A 206 -5.14 12.50 0.68
C MET A 206 -4.65 13.61 1.63
N ILE A 207 -5.09 13.62 2.89
CA ILE A 207 -4.66 14.61 3.89
C ILE A 207 -3.15 14.55 4.07
N HIS A 208 -2.59 13.35 4.20
CA HIS A 208 -1.14 13.20 4.35
C HIS A 208 -0.37 13.62 3.09
N HIS A 209 -0.85 13.23 1.91
CA HIS A 209 -0.25 13.65 0.64
C HIS A 209 -0.24 15.19 0.52
N TYR A 210 -1.35 15.84 0.87
CA TYR A 210 -1.43 17.30 0.91
C TYR A 210 -0.44 17.92 1.91
N ARG A 211 -0.33 17.37 3.12
CA ARG A 211 0.66 17.82 4.12
C ARG A 211 2.09 17.73 3.59
N VAL A 212 2.45 16.63 2.93
CA VAL A 212 3.77 16.47 2.29
C VAL A 212 3.99 17.53 1.21
N LEU A 213 2.99 17.80 0.37
CA LEU A 213 3.07 18.84 -0.67
C LEU A 213 3.31 20.24 -0.07
N CYS A 214 2.57 20.60 0.99
CA CYS A 214 2.72 21.87 1.69
C CYS A 214 4.10 21.99 2.33
N ASN A 215 4.54 20.99 3.09
CA ASN A 215 5.81 21.04 3.82
C ASN A 215 7.00 21.26 2.89
N SER A 216 7.03 20.60 1.74
CA SER A 216 8.14 20.81 0.80
C SER A 216 8.12 22.20 0.14
N ARG A 217 6.93 22.81 -0.05
CA ARG A 217 6.84 24.19 -0.56
C ARG A 217 7.40 25.19 0.46
N TRP A 218 7.12 24.96 1.75
CA TRP A 218 7.68 25.77 2.83
C TRP A 218 9.20 25.63 2.95
N GLN A 219 9.74 24.41 2.81
CA GLN A 219 11.19 24.18 2.85
C GLN A 219 11.91 24.82 1.66
N ALA A 220 11.33 24.77 0.46
CA ALA A 220 11.89 25.44 -0.72
C ALA A 220 11.95 26.97 -0.56
N GLY A 221 10.96 27.58 0.10
CA GLY A 221 10.95 29.01 0.38
C GLY A 221 12.05 29.47 1.35
N ARG A 222 12.38 28.64 2.36
CA ARG A 222 13.45 28.97 3.33
C ARG A 222 14.85 28.81 2.75
N ALA A 223 15.07 27.83 1.88
CA ALA A 223 16.38 27.62 1.24
C ALA A 223 16.81 28.82 0.36
N LEU A 224 15.87 29.60 -0.15
CA LEU A 224 16.15 30.80 -0.96
C LEU A 224 16.42 32.05 -0.12
N SER A 225 15.97 32.11 1.13
CA SER A 225 16.23 33.25 2.03
C SER A 225 17.60 33.19 2.70
N ASP A 226 18.26 32.03 2.72
CA ASP A 226 19.54 31.83 3.44
C ASP A 226 20.78 32.11 2.57
N THR A 227 20.63 32.21 1.24
CA THR A 227 21.74 32.48 0.31
C THR A 227 22.07 33.97 0.15
N GLY A 228 21.34 34.88 0.83
CA GLY A 228 21.47 36.32 0.65
C GLY A 228 22.39 37.06 1.63
N SER A 229 22.96 36.41 2.65
CA SER A 229 23.60 37.09 3.79
C SER A 229 25.12 36.86 3.91
N ASN A 230 25.85 36.84 2.78
CA ASN A 230 27.33 36.79 2.79
C ASN A 230 27.97 37.75 1.76
N TYR A 231 27.44 38.98 1.66
CA TYR A 231 28.22 40.10 1.13
C TYR A 231 28.99 40.72 2.30
N ASP A 232 30.14 40.12 2.63
CA ASP A 232 31.11 40.69 3.56
C ASP A 232 31.84 41.82 2.81
N GLY A 233 31.32 43.04 2.97
CA GLY A 233 31.94 44.26 2.49
C GLY A 233 33.18 44.58 3.30
N ARG A 234 34.31 44.00 2.92
CA ARG A 234 35.65 44.47 3.33
C ARG A 234 36.35 45.12 2.14
N SER A 235 36.27 46.45 2.10
CA SER A 235 37.18 47.33 1.39
C SER A 235 38.32 47.77 2.30
#